data_AF-A0A523C0P7-F1
#
_entry.id   AF-A0A523C0P7-F1
#
_cell.length_a   1.000
_cell.length_b   1.000
_cell.length_c   1.000
_cell.angle_alpha   90.00
_cell.angle_beta   90.00
_cell.angle_gamma   90.00
#
_symmetry.space_group_name_H-M   'P 1'
#
loop_
_entity.id
_entity.type
_entity.pdbx_description
1 polymer ?
#
loop_
_entity_poly.entity_id
_entity_poly.type
_entity_poly.pdbx_seq_one_letter_code
_entity_poly.pdbx_strand_id
1 'polypeptide(L)'
;MAKKAAAVAGINGGYFTRNGGRTTSIGNIIIDGQLQAAGDLLRPTLGLTKDGRLLVSYLDPRPVLEAGGQEIPVERVNLPYQPGHTHLYTSEWGLTTGTPAGTPELVFDGGPGRFSLEGSSPIPPGGYVISGPAAQSLPAGSPVNLQYKLPPGWEEVSHALTGGPLLVEDGEPVFQAVMEGFTGTIYSRGPRTAIGSDAGGRILLVTVDGRQPGYSEGLILEELALLMVQLGARTAVALDGGGSTEMWVQGRVVNRPSDGSERLLPNGLLVLAQIPVYLNGQRLLFDVPPVIENGRTLVPFRKIFAALGAEVQWREETQQVLATGPGIATGVTVELTVGQNTAYVNGELISLEAAPKITGGRTLVPLRMVSEALGAAVEWDPQGPAIYIRTARGDETPRPSRAGGDSLGQ
;
A
#
# COMPACT_ATOMS: atom_id res chain seq x y z
N MET A 1 0.44 -12.60 -0.83
CA MET A 1 -0.13 -11.27 -1.20
C MET A 1 -0.64 -11.23 -2.64
N ALA A 2 0.20 -11.63 -3.61
CA ALA A 2 -0.09 -11.61 -5.05
C ALA A 2 -1.50 -12.14 -5.45
N LYS A 3 -1.88 -13.34 -4.99
CA LYS A 3 -3.20 -13.92 -5.29
C LYS A 3 -4.39 -13.07 -4.84
N LYS A 4 -4.30 -12.44 -3.65
CA LYS A 4 -5.37 -11.58 -3.11
C LYS A 4 -5.54 -10.29 -3.91
N ALA A 5 -4.48 -9.84 -4.56
CA ALA A 5 -4.43 -8.62 -5.36
C ALA A 5 -4.43 -8.91 -6.88
N ALA A 6 -4.81 -10.12 -7.30
CA ALA A 6 -4.74 -10.61 -8.69
C ALA A 6 -3.51 -10.10 -9.46
N ALA A 7 -2.34 -10.17 -8.83
CA ALA A 7 -1.10 -9.71 -9.43
C ALA A 7 -0.79 -10.57 -10.67
N VAL A 8 -0.05 -10.00 -11.62
CA VAL A 8 0.53 -10.74 -12.75
C VAL A 8 1.82 -11.43 -12.32
N ALA A 9 2.62 -10.70 -11.54
CA ALA A 9 3.85 -11.17 -10.93
C ALA A 9 4.08 -10.47 -9.58
N GLY A 10 4.98 -11.00 -8.78
CA GLY A 10 5.47 -10.34 -7.58
C GLY A 10 6.73 -10.98 -7.04
N ILE A 11 7.46 -10.21 -6.25
CA ILE A 11 8.61 -10.68 -5.48
C ILE A 11 8.43 -10.28 -4.01
N ASN A 12 9.16 -10.92 -3.12
CA ASN A 12 9.27 -10.41 -1.75
C ASN A 12 9.85 -8.98 -1.72
N GLY A 13 9.60 -8.27 -0.62
CA GLY A 13 9.99 -6.87 -0.47
C GLY A 13 11.19 -6.66 0.46
N GLY A 14 11.18 -5.52 1.13
CA GLY A 14 12.19 -5.09 2.08
C GLY A 14 12.16 -5.84 3.40
N TYR A 15 13.10 -5.48 4.26
CA TYR A 15 13.36 -6.15 5.54
C TYR A 15 12.21 -6.01 6.53
N PHE A 16 12.21 -6.89 7.53
CA PHE A 16 11.23 -6.90 8.61
C PHE A 16 11.86 -7.37 9.92
N THR A 17 11.19 -7.05 11.03
CA THR A 17 11.49 -7.62 12.36
C THR A 17 10.33 -8.46 12.84
N ARG A 18 10.61 -9.38 13.77
CA ARG A 18 9.60 -10.13 14.53
C ARG A 18 9.78 -9.87 16.01
N ASN A 19 8.90 -9.06 16.59
CA ASN A 19 8.93 -8.69 18.00
C ASN A 19 7.58 -9.03 18.65
N GLY A 20 7.59 -9.79 19.75
CA GLY A 20 6.37 -10.12 20.50
C GLY A 20 5.27 -10.80 19.67
N GLY A 21 5.65 -11.65 18.70
CA GLY A 21 4.72 -12.33 17.79
C GLY A 21 4.21 -11.49 16.62
N ARG A 22 4.57 -10.20 16.54
CA ARG A 22 4.22 -9.31 15.43
C ARG A 22 5.35 -9.25 14.40
N THR A 23 5.00 -9.31 13.13
CA THR A 23 5.93 -9.10 12.01
C THR A 23 5.72 -7.68 11.47
N THR A 24 6.77 -6.86 11.48
CA THR A 24 6.69 -5.44 11.07
C THR A 24 7.81 -5.12 10.08
N SER A 25 7.47 -4.42 9.00
CA SER A 25 8.45 -3.92 8.04
C SER A 25 9.47 -2.97 8.67
N ILE A 26 10.68 -2.93 8.12
CA ILE A 26 11.74 -1.99 8.51
C ILE A 26 11.86 -0.91 7.43
N GLY A 27 12.00 0.34 7.86
CA GLY A 27 12.23 1.48 6.98
C GLY A 27 10.94 2.10 6.45
N ASN A 28 11.08 2.82 5.34
CA ASN A 28 10.03 3.62 4.76
C ASN A 28 9.15 2.79 3.82
N ILE A 29 7.83 2.97 3.95
CA ILE A 29 6.84 2.43 3.02
C ILE A 29 5.89 3.54 2.62
N ILE A 30 5.75 3.75 1.31
CA ILE A 30 4.75 4.63 0.73
C ILE A 30 3.91 3.78 -0.22
N ILE A 31 2.59 3.88 -0.13
CA ILE A 31 1.66 3.20 -1.03
C ILE A 31 0.63 4.22 -1.52
N ASP A 32 0.51 4.39 -2.84
CA ASP A 32 -0.41 5.35 -3.46
C ASP A 32 -0.24 6.79 -2.94
N GLY A 33 1.01 7.20 -2.67
CA GLY A 33 1.35 8.51 -2.11
C GLY A 33 0.97 8.68 -0.64
N GLN A 34 0.61 7.60 0.06
CA GLN A 34 0.32 7.59 1.49
C GLN A 34 1.51 7.00 2.25
N LEU A 35 2.00 7.71 3.26
CA LEU A 35 3.09 7.24 4.11
C LEU A 35 2.55 6.16 5.07
N GLN A 36 2.95 4.92 4.83
CA GLN A 36 2.49 3.73 5.56
C GLN A 36 3.42 3.36 6.71
N ALA A 37 4.72 3.59 6.54
CA ALA A 37 5.71 3.41 7.59
C ALA A 37 6.86 4.37 7.34
N ALA A 38 7.44 4.92 8.41
CA ALA A 38 8.59 5.80 8.34
C ALA A 38 9.36 5.77 9.65
N GLY A 39 10.67 5.88 9.55
CA GLY A 39 11.55 6.00 10.69
C GLY A 39 12.85 6.72 10.33
N ASP A 40 13.77 6.74 11.28
CA ASP A 40 15.09 7.36 11.22
C ASP A 40 16.13 6.58 10.41
N LEU A 41 15.74 5.44 9.82
CA LEU A 41 16.64 4.58 9.07
C LEU A 41 16.91 5.13 7.67
N LEU A 42 18.02 5.86 7.52
CA LEU A 42 18.52 6.30 6.22
C LEU A 42 19.13 5.12 5.46
N ARG A 43 18.38 4.57 4.50
CA ARG A 43 18.82 3.45 3.65
C ARG A 43 18.34 3.60 2.21
N PRO A 44 18.99 2.88 1.27
CA PRO A 44 18.49 2.78 -0.10
C PRO A 44 17.03 2.36 -0.10
N THR A 45 16.22 3.20 -0.72
CA THR A 45 14.79 3.04 -0.85
C THR A 45 14.48 3.08 -2.34
N LEU A 46 13.70 2.11 -2.79
CA LEU A 46 13.16 2.17 -4.14
C LEU A 46 11.90 3.05 -4.14
N GLY A 47 11.76 3.87 -5.16
CA GLY A 47 10.57 4.67 -5.46
C GLY A 47 10.03 4.28 -6.83
N LEU A 48 8.72 4.09 -6.93
CA LEU A 48 8.01 3.92 -8.20
C LEU A 48 7.14 5.14 -8.43
N THR A 49 7.40 5.83 -9.52
CA THR A 49 6.63 7.00 -9.94
C THR A 49 5.30 6.58 -10.58
N LYS A 50 4.35 7.52 -10.67
CA LYS A 50 3.04 7.25 -11.29
C LYS A 50 3.13 6.80 -12.75
N ASP A 51 4.14 7.29 -13.48
CA ASP A 51 4.47 6.92 -14.86
C ASP A 51 5.30 5.63 -14.97
N GLY A 52 5.56 4.94 -13.85
CA GLY A 52 6.19 3.62 -13.84
C GLY A 52 7.71 3.63 -13.89
N ARG A 53 8.38 4.76 -13.61
CA ARG A 53 9.83 4.81 -13.49
C ARG A 53 10.27 4.35 -12.09
N LEU A 54 11.37 3.60 -12.06
CA LEU A 54 12.06 3.24 -10.83
C LEU A 54 13.13 4.28 -10.50
N LEU A 55 13.08 4.77 -9.27
CA LEU A 55 14.11 5.57 -8.63
C LEU A 55 14.71 4.75 -7.48
N VAL A 56 16.01 4.87 -7.25
CA VAL A 56 16.66 4.31 -6.07
C VAL A 56 17.53 5.41 -5.47
N SER A 57 17.27 5.75 -4.22
CA SER A 57 18.08 6.71 -3.47
C SER A 57 17.84 6.55 -1.97
N TYR A 58 18.55 7.32 -1.17
CA TYR A 58 18.33 7.36 0.27
C TYR A 58 17.13 8.26 0.55
N LEU A 59 16.14 7.72 1.26
CA LEU A 59 14.93 8.45 1.60
C LEU A 59 14.88 8.74 3.10
N ASP A 60 14.70 10.01 3.44
CA ASP A 60 14.28 10.47 4.77
C ASP A 60 13.02 11.34 4.61
N PRO A 61 11.83 10.82 4.91
CA PRO A 61 10.57 11.51 4.64
C PRO A 61 10.23 12.62 5.65
N ARG A 62 10.94 12.70 6.79
CA ARG A 62 10.76 13.69 7.88
C ARG A 62 9.30 14.15 8.08
N PRO A 63 8.37 13.24 8.44
CA PRO A 63 6.97 13.60 8.59
C PRO A 63 6.77 14.55 9.77
N VAL A 64 5.82 15.46 9.63
CA VAL A 64 5.44 16.45 10.65
C VAL A 64 3.94 16.47 10.84
N LEU A 65 3.50 16.75 12.06
CA LEU A 65 2.12 17.07 12.40
C LEU A 65 2.00 18.59 12.43
N GLU A 66 1.09 19.14 11.63
CA GLU A 66 0.72 20.55 11.73
C GLU A 66 -0.46 20.69 12.71
N ALA A 67 -0.26 21.45 13.78
CA ALA A 67 -1.28 21.73 14.78
C ALA A 67 -1.13 23.16 15.31
N GLY A 68 -2.18 23.97 15.19
CA GLY A 68 -2.16 25.35 15.69
C GLY A 68 -1.06 26.24 15.08
N GLY A 69 -0.65 25.97 13.83
CA GLY A 69 0.44 26.67 13.15
C GLY A 69 1.84 26.24 13.57
N GLN A 70 1.97 25.16 14.35
CA GLN A 70 3.25 24.53 14.70
C GLN A 70 3.44 23.24 13.92
N GLU A 71 4.66 23.00 13.45
CA GLU A 71 5.09 21.71 12.93
C GLU A 71 5.76 20.90 14.05
N ILE A 72 5.25 19.71 14.30
CA ILE A 72 5.76 18.78 15.29
C ILE A 72 6.33 17.56 14.57
N PRO A 73 7.65 17.28 14.70
CA PRO A 73 8.24 16.10 14.09
C PRO A 73 7.56 14.80 14.55
N VAL A 74 7.37 13.89 13.59
CA VAL A 74 6.99 12.51 13.85
C VAL A 74 8.19 11.65 13.51
N GLU A 75 8.87 11.12 14.51
CA GLU A 75 10.06 10.31 14.25
C GLU A 75 9.70 8.89 13.78
N ARG A 76 8.50 8.39 14.12
CA ARG A 76 8.10 7.00 13.85
C ARG A 76 6.64 6.87 13.40
N VAL A 77 6.41 6.41 12.18
CA VAL A 77 5.05 6.11 11.66
C VAL A 77 4.88 4.60 11.56
N ASN A 78 3.88 4.04 12.26
CA ASN A 78 3.55 2.61 12.27
C ASN A 78 4.77 1.68 12.50
N LEU A 79 5.69 2.08 13.36
CA LEU A 79 6.84 1.29 13.79
C LEU A 79 6.69 0.86 15.26
N PRO A 80 7.42 -0.18 15.72
CA PRO A 80 7.39 -0.58 17.12
C PRO A 80 7.74 0.57 18.05
N TYR A 81 7.04 0.60 19.20
CA TYR A 81 7.23 1.62 20.22
C TYR A 81 8.69 1.71 20.68
N GLN A 82 9.20 2.95 20.71
CA GLN A 82 10.51 3.29 21.25
C GLN A 82 10.39 4.45 22.24
N PRO A 83 10.76 4.29 23.51
CA PRO A 83 10.69 5.37 24.49
C PRO A 83 11.35 6.67 23.99
N GLY A 84 10.73 7.80 24.32
CA GLY A 84 11.26 9.15 24.02
C GLY A 84 10.99 9.67 22.61
N HIS A 85 10.34 8.92 21.73
CA HIS A 85 10.02 9.35 20.36
C HIS A 85 8.52 9.64 20.19
N THR A 86 8.17 10.56 19.30
CA THR A 86 6.80 10.75 18.83
C THR A 86 6.47 9.70 17.79
N HIS A 87 5.38 8.97 18.04
CA HIS A 87 4.86 7.96 17.14
C HIS A 87 3.51 8.41 16.59
N LEU A 88 3.27 8.04 15.34
CA LEU A 88 1.94 8.03 14.75
C LEU A 88 1.54 6.58 14.45
N TYR A 89 0.42 6.17 15.03
CA TYR A 89 -0.21 4.89 14.74
C TYR A 89 -1.50 5.12 13.98
N THR A 90 -1.63 4.46 12.84
CA THR A 90 -2.84 4.44 12.01
C THR A 90 -3.42 3.03 11.97
N SER A 91 -4.55 2.83 11.30
CA SER A 91 -5.13 1.49 11.11
C SER A 91 -4.17 0.48 10.45
N GLU A 92 -3.16 0.97 9.73
CA GLU A 92 -2.13 0.18 9.05
C GLU A 92 -1.11 -0.41 10.02
N TRP A 93 -1.02 0.16 11.23
CA TRP A 93 -0.37 -0.51 12.34
C TRP A 93 -1.21 -1.73 12.72
N GLY A 94 -2.37 -1.53 13.32
CA GLY A 94 -3.24 -2.59 13.82
C GLY A 94 -4.40 -2.03 14.65
N LEU A 95 -4.98 -2.88 15.51
CA LEU A 95 -6.16 -2.51 16.31
C LEU A 95 -5.83 -1.63 17.53
N THR A 96 -4.62 -1.76 18.08
CA THR A 96 -4.14 -0.97 19.23
C THR A 96 -2.69 -0.54 19.02
N THR A 97 -2.27 0.51 19.71
CA THR A 97 -0.88 1.01 19.63
C THR A 97 0.13 0.02 20.21
N GLY A 98 -0.25 -0.75 21.24
CA GLY A 98 0.63 -1.68 21.94
C GLY A 98 1.72 -0.98 22.77
N THR A 99 1.51 0.30 23.13
CA THR A 99 2.43 1.07 23.98
C THR A 99 2.28 0.67 25.45
N PRO A 100 3.34 0.79 26.27
CA PRO A 100 3.25 0.52 27.71
C PRO A 100 2.31 1.46 28.46
N ALA A 101 1.75 1.01 29.58
CA ALA A 101 0.99 1.87 30.48
C ALA A 101 1.82 3.07 30.97
N GLY A 102 1.16 4.22 31.12
CA GLY A 102 1.82 5.50 31.41
C GLY A 102 2.38 6.22 30.19
N THR A 103 2.28 5.64 28.99
CA THR A 103 2.64 6.32 27.75
C THR A 103 1.54 7.33 27.39
N PRO A 104 1.86 8.62 27.21
CA PRO A 104 0.90 9.62 26.75
C PRO A 104 0.45 9.35 25.31
N GLU A 105 -0.85 9.38 25.09
CA GLU A 105 -1.47 9.16 23.79
C GLU A 105 -2.61 10.16 23.56
N LEU A 106 -2.75 10.63 22.32
CA LEU A 106 -3.92 11.36 21.82
C LEU A 106 -4.59 10.54 20.73
N VAL A 107 -5.85 10.18 20.96
CA VAL A 107 -6.67 9.36 20.05
C VAL A 107 -7.60 10.27 19.24
N PHE A 108 -7.56 10.14 17.92
CA PHE A 108 -8.38 10.91 16.98
C PHE A 108 -9.30 9.96 16.20
N ASP A 109 -10.61 10.20 16.28
CA ASP A 109 -11.68 9.42 15.63
C ASP A 109 -12.51 10.25 14.64
N GLY A 110 -11.94 11.35 14.14
CA GLY A 110 -12.61 12.35 13.29
C GLY A 110 -13.00 13.63 14.04
N GLY A 111 -12.84 13.65 15.37
CA GLY A 111 -13.04 14.83 16.19
C GLY A 111 -11.79 15.29 16.94
N PRO A 112 -11.98 16.19 17.93
CA PRO A 112 -10.99 16.58 18.91
C PRO A 112 -10.20 15.40 19.50
N GLY A 113 -8.87 15.49 19.54
CA GLY A 113 -8.02 14.45 20.11
C GLY A 113 -8.31 14.20 21.60
N ARG A 114 -8.52 12.93 21.98
CA ARG A 114 -8.75 12.49 23.36
C ARG A 114 -7.46 11.96 23.99
N PHE A 115 -7.07 12.57 25.11
CA PHE A 115 -5.88 12.19 25.85
C PHE A 115 -6.06 10.91 26.67
N SER A 116 -5.02 10.07 26.72
CA SER A 116 -4.94 8.85 27.52
C SER A 116 -3.53 8.63 28.07
N LEU A 117 -3.45 8.00 29.25
CA LEU A 117 -2.21 7.48 29.86
C LEU A 117 -2.29 5.97 30.12
N GLU A 118 -3.37 5.30 29.70
CA GLU A 118 -3.53 3.85 29.91
C GLU A 118 -2.52 3.05 29.08
N GLY A 119 -2.00 3.63 28.00
CA GLY A 119 -1.21 2.95 26.99
C GLY A 119 -2.06 1.98 26.16
N SER A 120 -1.49 1.50 25.05
CA SER A 120 -2.13 0.57 24.13
C SER A 120 -3.54 1.00 23.68
N SER A 121 -3.76 2.30 23.44
CA SER A 121 -5.08 2.81 23.04
C SER A 121 -5.61 2.11 21.79
N PRO A 122 -6.93 1.87 21.69
CA PRO A 122 -7.57 1.46 20.45
C PRO A 122 -7.32 2.48 19.35
N ILE A 123 -6.97 2.01 18.15
CA ILE A 123 -6.80 2.85 16.98
C ILE A 123 -8.15 2.90 16.25
N PRO A 124 -8.83 4.06 16.19
CA PRO A 124 -10.14 4.15 15.57
C PRO A 124 -10.09 3.83 14.07
N PRO A 125 -11.09 3.14 13.50
CA PRO A 125 -11.20 2.99 12.05
C PRO A 125 -11.24 4.35 11.35
N GLY A 126 -10.34 4.60 10.41
CA GLY A 126 -10.20 5.90 9.73
C GLY A 126 -9.60 7.02 10.59
N GLY A 127 -9.25 6.71 11.85
CA GLY A 127 -8.56 7.60 12.78
C GLY A 127 -7.09 7.23 12.98
N TYR A 128 -6.47 7.85 13.98
CA TYR A 128 -5.07 7.63 14.33
C TYR A 128 -4.80 7.93 15.81
N VAL A 129 -3.63 7.52 16.29
CA VAL A 129 -3.14 7.79 17.63
C VAL A 129 -1.75 8.41 17.54
N ILE A 130 -1.58 9.57 18.17
CA ILE A 130 -0.26 10.18 18.40
C ILE A 130 0.21 9.70 19.78
N SER A 131 1.42 9.18 19.88
CA SER A 131 1.98 8.66 21.13
C SER A 131 3.36 9.26 21.42
N GLY A 132 3.67 9.48 22.69
CA GLY A 132 4.97 10.00 23.12
C GLY A 132 4.95 11.51 23.44
N PRO A 133 6.10 12.22 23.32
CA PRO A 133 6.22 13.61 23.75
C PRO A 133 5.18 14.56 23.12
N ALA A 134 4.92 14.43 21.81
CA ALA A 134 3.95 15.29 21.13
C ALA A 134 2.52 15.17 21.69
N ALA A 135 2.13 14.01 22.19
CA ALA A 135 0.80 13.80 22.76
C ALA A 135 0.58 14.60 24.05
N GLN A 136 1.65 14.99 24.75
CA GLN A 136 1.55 15.86 25.94
C GLN A 136 1.52 17.35 25.58
N SER A 137 2.21 17.75 24.51
CA SER A 137 2.37 19.15 24.14
C SER A 137 1.22 19.70 23.29
N LEU A 138 0.53 18.82 22.57
CA LEU A 138 -0.59 19.19 21.73
C LEU A 138 -1.81 19.61 22.57
N PRO A 139 -2.38 20.81 22.35
CA PRO A 139 -3.59 21.22 23.04
C PRO A 139 -4.75 20.28 22.68
N ALA A 140 -5.44 19.77 23.71
CA ALA A 140 -6.59 18.90 23.53
C ALA A 140 -7.63 19.55 22.59
N GLY A 141 -8.02 18.80 21.56
CA GLY A 141 -9.00 19.24 20.57
C GLY A 141 -8.50 20.12 19.42
N SER A 142 -7.19 20.36 19.31
CA SER A 142 -6.64 20.97 18.09
C SER A 142 -6.84 20.04 16.89
N PRO A 143 -7.27 20.55 15.72
CA PRO A 143 -7.17 19.78 14.49
C PRO A 143 -5.69 19.51 14.21
N VAL A 144 -5.37 18.28 13.82
CA VAL A 144 -4.01 17.87 13.49
C VAL A 144 -4.00 17.30 12.07
N ASN A 145 -3.11 17.86 11.25
CA ASN A 145 -2.89 17.42 9.87
C ASN A 145 -1.51 16.79 9.76
N LEU A 146 -1.43 15.54 9.34
CA LEU A 146 -0.15 14.91 9.03
C LEU A 146 0.31 15.35 7.64
N GLN A 147 1.50 15.92 7.59
CA GLN A 147 2.18 16.28 6.36
C GLN A 147 3.54 15.60 6.29
N TYR A 148 3.94 15.29 5.07
CA TYR A 148 5.31 14.91 4.80
C TYR A 148 5.72 15.45 3.44
N LYS A 149 7.00 15.78 3.31
CA LYS A 149 7.57 16.28 2.08
C LYS A 149 8.62 15.31 1.60
N LEU A 150 8.40 14.77 0.40
CA LEU A 150 9.41 13.99 -0.27
C LEU A 150 10.59 14.88 -0.67
N PRO A 151 11.83 14.36 -0.63
CA PRO A 151 12.99 15.13 -1.04
C PRO A 151 12.94 15.48 -2.53
N PRO A 152 13.73 16.46 -2.98
CA PRO A 152 13.84 16.78 -4.39
C PRO A 152 14.17 15.55 -5.25
N GLY A 153 13.50 15.41 -6.39
CA GLY A 153 13.59 14.24 -7.28
C GLY A 153 12.61 13.11 -6.97
N TRP A 154 11.94 13.13 -5.81
CA TRP A 154 10.93 12.13 -5.42
C TRP A 154 9.50 12.61 -5.66
N GLU A 155 9.31 13.72 -6.36
CA GLU A 155 8.04 14.40 -6.45
C GLU A 155 6.96 13.64 -7.23
N GLU A 156 7.35 12.64 -8.03
CA GLU A 156 6.39 11.81 -8.75
C GLU A 156 6.24 10.42 -8.14
N VAL A 157 6.97 10.13 -7.04
CA VAL A 157 6.93 8.83 -6.37
C VAL A 157 5.58 8.61 -5.70
N SER A 158 4.94 7.51 -6.10
CA SER A 158 3.65 7.05 -5.58
C SER A 158 3.79 5.82 -4.70
N HIS A 159 4.79 4.98 -4.94
CA HIS A 159 5.11 3.86 -4.06
C HIS A 159 6.57 3.91 -3.67
N ALA A 160 6.89 3.59 -2.42
CA ALA A 160 8.26 3.47 -1.97
C ALA A 160 8.40 2.31 -0.99
N LEU A 161 9.56 1.66 -1.01
CA LEU A 161 9.89 0.58 -0.09
C LEU A 161 11.39 0.61 0.21
N THR A 162 11.75 0.73 1.48
CA THR A 162 13.15 0.63 1.89
C THR A 162 13.66 -0.79 1.65
N GLY A 163 14.77 -0.86 0.92
CA GLY A 163 15.51 -2.09 0.68
C GLY A 163 16.93 -1.94 1.21
N GLY A 164 17.87 -2.25 0.32
CA GLY A 164 19.29 -2.13 0.53
C GLY A 164 19.98 -3.49 0.68
N PRO A 165 21.29 -3.55 0.44
CA PRO A 165 22.12 -2.42 0.04
C PRO A 165 21.90 -1.93 -1.39
N LEU A 166 22.40 -0.73 -1.72
CA LEU A 166 22.51 -0.30 -3.11
C LEU A 166 23.46 -1.26 -3.84
N LEU A 167 23.09 -1.66 -5.06
CA LEU A 167 23.84 -2.64 -5.84
C LEU A 167 24.46 -2.02 -7.08
N VAL A 168 23.73 -1.13 -7.76
CA VAL A 168 24.17 -0.52 -9.02
C VAL A 168 23.80 0.96 -9.01
N GLU A 169 24.76 1.79 -9.38
CA GLU A 169 24.61 3.24 -9.60
C GLU A 169 25.25 3.59 -10.94
N ASP A 170 24.52 4.32 -11.79
CA ASP A 170 24.95 4.70 -13.14
C ASP A 170 25.50 3.53 -13.98
N GLY A 171 24.95 2.34 -13.82
CA GLY A 171 25.33 1.13 -14.58
C GLY A 171 26.60 0.45 -14.08
N GLU A 172 27.20 0.96 -13.01
CA GLU A 172 28.38 0.38 -12.36
C GLU A 172 27.99 -0.27 -11.03
N PRO A 173 28.61 -1.41 -10.68
CA PRO A 173 28.35 -2.05 -9.40
C PRO A 173 28.92 -1.22 -8.25
N VAL A 174 28.15 -1.10 -7.16
CA VAL A 174 28.60 -0.42 -5.93
C VAL A 174 28.67 -1.42 -4.76
N PHE A 175 29.66 -1.23 -3.88
CA PHE A 175 29.95 -2.15 -2.78
C PHE A 175 29.97 -1.42 -1.43
N GLN A 176 28.83 -0.88 -1.04
CA GLN A 176 28.71 0.02 0.12
C GLN A 176 27.85 -0.53 1.26
N ALA A 177 27.53 -1.82 1.24
CA ALA A 177 26.67 -2.45 2.25
C ALA A 177 27.14 -2.19 3.70
N VAL A 178 28.44 -2.20 3.95
CA VAL A 178 29.02 -1.88 5.27
C VAL A 178 28.72 -0.43 5.65
N MET A 179 28.89 0.51 4.72
CA MET A 179 28.63 1.94 4.94
C MET A 179 27.13 2.20 5.16
N GLU A 180 26.26 1.39 4.57
CA GLU A 180 24.80 1.44 4.74
C GLU A 180 24.31 0.68 6.00
N GLY A 181 25.25 0.26 6.86
CA GLY A 181 24.97 -0.34 8.16
C GLY A 181 24.49 -1.79 8.10
N PHE A 182 24.75 -2.52 7.02
CA PHE A 182 24.47 -3.95 6.96
C PHE A 182 25.53 -4.75 7.72
N THR A 183 25.08 -5.74 8.50
CA THR A 183 25.93 -6.62 9.34
C THR A 183 25.45 -8.07 9.29
N GLY A 184 26.31 -9.01 9.68
CA GLY A 184 25.92 -10.41 9.89
C GLY A 184 25.77 -11.24 8.62
N THR A 185 24.76 -12.12 8.60
CA THR A 185 24.60 -13.19 7.58
C THR A 185 24.26 -12.68 6.19
N ILE A 186 23.95 -11.39 6.03
CA ILE A 186 23.72 -10.78 4.71
C ILE A 186 24.97 -10.83 3.82
N TYR A 187 26.18 -10.90 4.38
CA TYR A 187 27.42 -11.05 3.61
C TYR A 187 27.70 -12.48 3.17
N SER A 188 27.02 -13.47 3.76
CA SER A 188 27.19 -14.87 3.38
C SER A 188 26.53 -15.16 2.04
N ARG A 189 27.06 -16.13 1.29
CA ARG A 189 26.39 -16.64 0.10
C ARG A 189 25.00 -17.17 0.45
N GLY A 190 23.99 -16.83 -0.33
CA GLY A 190 22.64 -17.33 -0.11
C GLY A 190 21.62 -16.81 -1.12
N PRO A 191 20.33 -17.15 -0.94
CA PRO A 191 19.26 -16.65 -1.78
C PRO A 191 19.19 -15.12 -1.73
N ARG A 192 18.90 -14.50 -2.87
CA ARG A 192 18.88 -13.04 -3.03
C ARG A 192 17.64 -12.58 -3.77
N THR A 193 17.21 -11.37 -3.43
CA THR A 193 16.18 -10.64 -4.16
C THR A 193 16.70 -9.25 -4.47
N ALA A 194 16.46 -8.75 -5.67
CA ALA A 194 16.82 -7.40 -6.09
C ALA A 194 15.78 -6.82 -7.05
N ILE A 195 15.75 -5.50 -7.12
CA ILE A 195 15.03 -4.74 -8.13
C ILE A 195 15.96 -3.71 -8.75
N GLY A 196 15.83 -3.48 -10.05
CA GLY A 196 16.57 -2.44 -10.76
C GLY A 196 15.84 -1.96 -12.00
N SER A 197 16.43 -0.99 -12.70
CA SER A 197 15.95 -0.55 -14.00
C SER A 197 17.11 -0.36 -14.96
N ASP A 198 16.87 -0.62 -16.24
CA ASP A 198 17.85 -0.39 -17.30
C ASP A 198 17.74 1.03 -17.89
N ALA A 199 18.60 1.34 -18.86
CA ALA A 199 18.60 2.64 -19.55
C ALA A 199 17.31 2.96 -20.32
N GLY A 200 16.50 1.94 -20.65
CA GLY A 200 15.21 2.08 -21.30
C GLY A 200 14.03 2.21 -20.32
N GLY A 201 14.30 2.22 -19.01
CA GLY A 201 13.27 2.26 -17.97
C GLY A 201 12.58 0.91 -17.72
N ARG A 202 13.07 -0.19 -18.30
CA ARG A 202 12.50 -1.52 -18.02
C ARG A 202 12.87 -1.91 -16.59
N ILE A 203 11.86 -2.21 -15.77
CA ILE A 203 12.07 -2.69 -14.40
C ILE A 203 12.44 -4.17 -14.41
N LEU A 204 13.52 -4.50 -13.71
CA LEU A 204 14.06 -5.84 -13.51
C LEU A 204 13.68 -6.31 -12.10
N LEU A 205 12.91 -7.38 -11.99
CA LEU A 205 12.65 -8.09 -10.73
C LEU A 205 13.47 -9.37 -10.74
N VAL A 206 14.39 -9.52 -9.79
CA VAL A 206 15.37 -10.61 -9.80
C VAL A 206 15.34 -11.37 -8.48
N THR A 207 15.19 -12.70 -8.57
CA THR A 207 15.35 -13.62 -7.45
C THR A 207 16.39 -14.67 -7.82
N VAL A 208 17.28 -14.97 -6.88
CA VAL A 208 18.28 -16.04 -7.01
C VAL A 208 18.07 -17.01 -5.87
N ASP A 209 17.77 -18.27 -6.19
CA ASP A 209 17.69 -19.34 -5.19
C ASP A 209 19.07 -19.56 -4.53
N GLY A 210 19.11 -20.16 -3.36
CA GLY A 210 20.37 -20.43 -2.67
C GLY A 210 20.22 -21.42 -1.52
N ARG A 211 21.35 -21.78 -0.90
CA ARG A 211 21.44 -22.78 0.19
C ARG A 211 20.91 -24.17 -0.20
N GLN A 212 21.03 -24.53 -1.47
CA GLN A 212 20.48 -25.77 -2.02
C GLN A 212 21.57 -26.50 -2.83
N PRO A 213 22.39 -27.32 -2.16
CA PRO A 213 23.50 -28.02 -2.79
C PRO A 213 23.08 -28.82 -4.02
N GLY A 214 23.84 -28.67 -5.11
CA GLY A 214 23.56 -29.31 -6.40
C GLY A 214 22.44 -28.66 -7.23
N TYR A 215 21.86 -27.56 -6.75
CA TYR A 215 20.88 -26.76 -7.49
C TYR A 215 21.27 -25.28 -7.55
N SER A 216 21.33 -24.62 -6.39
CA SER A 216 21.79 -23.23 -6.29
C SER A 216 22.42 -22.97 -4.93
N GLU A 217 23.68 -22.54 -4.95
CA GLU A 217 24.38 -22.08 -3.74
C GLU A 217 23.92 -20.67 -3.35
N GLY A 218 23.42 -19.88 -4.31
CA GLY A 218 23.09 -18.46 -4.16
C GLY A 218 24.29 -17.55 -4.40
N LEU A 219 24.16 -16.26 -4.07
CA LEU A 219 25.16 -15.23 -4.34
C LEU A 219 25.57 -14.48 -3.07
N ILE A 220 26.79 -13.94 -3.05
CA ILE A 220 27.14 -12.80 -2.17
C ILE A 220 26.59 -11.50 -2.77
N LEU A 221 26.64 -10.40 -2.02
CA LEU A 221 26.06 -9.12 -2.45
C LEU A 221 26.80 -8.56 -3.69
N GLU A 222 28.11 -8.73 -3.74
CA GLU A 222 28.98 -8.27 -4.82
C GLU A 222 28.67 -9.00 -6.12
N GLU A 223 28.44 -10.32 -6.05
CA GLU A 223 28.01 -11.11 -7.21
C GLU A 223 26.60 -10.74 -7.67
N LEU A 224 25.71 -10.41 -6.74
CA LEU A 224 24.37 -9.92 -7.08
C LEU A 224 24.43 -8.57 -7.80
N ALA A 225 25.28 -7.64 -7.35
CA ALA A 225 25.52 -6.38 -8.05
C ALA A 225 26.05 -6.61 -9.47
N LEU A 226 27.05 -7.48 -9.63
CA LEU A 226 27.60 -7.84 -10.94
C LEU A 226 26.53 -8.48 -11.85
N LEU A 227 25.68 -9.36 -11.31
CA LEU A 227 24.56 -9.94 -12.04
C LEU A 227 23.57 -8.86 -12.51
N MET A 228 23.22 -7.89 -11.65
CA MET A 228 22.31 -6.81 -12.02
C MET A 228 22.89 -5.96 -13.16
N VAL A 229 24.19 -5.63 -13.12
CA VAL A 229 24.89 -4.95 -14.23
C VAL A 229 24.85 -5.79 -15.50
N GLN A 230 25.12 -7.10 -15.40
CA GLN A 230 25.07 -8.01 -16.55
C GLN A 230 23.67 -8.11 -17.18
N LEU A 231 22.61 -7.99 -16.37
CA LEU A 231 21.22 -7.92 -16.84
C LEU A 231 20.85 -6.55 -17.44
N GLY A 232 21.77 -5.58 -17.41
CA GLY A 232 21.62 -4.25 -17.99
C GLY A 232 21.08 -3.20 -17.03
N ALA A 233 21.05 -3.46 -15.72
CA ALA A 233 20.62 -2.47 -14.74
C ALA A 233 21.54 -1.25 -14.78
N ARG A 234 20.94 -0.05 -14.87
CA ARG A 234 21.57 1.26 -14.64
C ARG A 234 21.48 1.65 -13.16
N THR A 235 20.42 1.23 -12.49
CA THR A 235 20.28 1.35 -11.04
C THR A 235 19.69 0.07 -10.48
N ALA A 236 20.12 -0.35 -9.30
CA ALA A 236 19.58 -1.52 -8.63
C ALA A 236 19.81 -1.47 -7.12
N VAL A 237 18.88 -2.08 -6.39
CA VAL A 237 18.92 -2.22 -4.93
C VAL A 237 18.55 -3.64 -4.54
N ALA A 238 19.23 -4.17 -3.52
CA ALA A 238 18.86 -5.44 -2.93
C ALA A 238 17.60 -5.30 -2.07
N LEU A 239 16.89 -6.41 -1.90
CA LEU A 239 15.74 -6.57 -1.04
C LEU A 239 16.04 -7.66 -0.01
N ASP A 240 15.06 -8.00 0.83
CA ASP A 240 15.24 -9.07 1.80
C ASP A 240 15.56 -10.40 1.09
N GLY A 241 16.48 -11.17 1.66
CA GLY A 241 17.04 -12.37 1.05
C GLY A 241 16.78 -13.63 1.87
N GLY A 242 17.59 -14.66 1.64
CA GLY A 242 17.48 -15.92 2.38
C GLY A 242 16.12 -16.59 2.18
N GLY A 243 15.53 -17.14 3.24
CA GLY A 243 14.22 -17.80 3.16
C GLY A 243 13.06 -16.88 2.80
N SER A 244 13.29 -15.56 2.72
CA SER A 244 12.30 -14.60 2.21
C SER A 244 12.29 -14.51 0.69
N THR A 245 13.34 -14.97 -0.01
CA THR A 245 13.46 -14.87 -1.47
C THR A 245 12.39 -15.70 -2.16
N GLU A 246 11.48 -15.01 -2.83
CA GLU A 246 10.37 -15.62 -3.54
C GLU A 246 9.96 -14.78 -4.75
N MET A 247 9.69 -15.46 -5.87
CA MET A 247 9.06 -14.90 -7.05
C MET A 247 7.79 -15.67 -7.35
N TRP A 248 6.70 -14.94 -7.52
CA TRP A 248 5.39 -15.44 -7.91
C TRP A 248 5.03 -14.91 -9.29
N VAL A 249 4.57 -15.77 -10.19
CA VAL A 249 4.16 -15.41 -11.56
C VAL A 249 2.92 -16.21 -11.94
N GLN A 250 1.88 -15.51 -12.40
CA GLN A 250 0.66 -16.11 -12.98
C GLN A 250 0.07 -17.28 -12.17
N GLY A 251 -0.08 -17.10 -10.85
CA GLY A 251 -0.75 -18.08 -10.00
C GLY A 251 0.16 -18.97 -9.16
N ARG A 252 1.48 -18.98 -9.41
CA ARG A 252 2.41 -19.91 -8.76
C ARG A 252 3.74 -19.28 -8.38
N VAL A 253 4.39 -19.84 -7.36
CA VAL A 253 5.81 -19.59 -7.08
C VAL A 253 6.66 -20.24 -8.17
N VAL A 254 7.65 -19.51 -8.70
CA VAL A 254 8.50 -19.96 -9.82
C VAL A 254 9.95 -20.25 -9.42
N ASN A 255 10.37 -19.84 -8.23
CA ASN A 255 11.67 -20.21 -7.64
C ASN A 255 11.47 -21.30 -6.55
N ARG A 256 12.55 -21.75 -5.92
CA ARG A 256 12.49 -22.76 -4.83
C ARG A 256 12.91 -22.13 -3.49
N PRO A 257 11.95 -21.73 -2.63
CA PRO A 257 12.24 -21.14 -1.32
C PRO A 257 13.20 -21.99 -0.49
N SER A 258 14.23 -21.37 0.09
CA SER A 258 15.32 -22.10 0.75
C SER A 258 14.91 -22.79 2.05
N ASP A 259 13.80 -22.37 2.67
CA ASP A 259 13.29 -22.94 3.92
C ASP A 259 12.44 -24.19 3.67
N GLY A 260 12.28 -24.62 2.41
CA GLY A 260 11.41 -25.74 2.01
C GLY A 260 9.93 -25.39 1.92
N SER A 261 9.54 -24.19 2.39
CA SER A 261 8.19 -23.63 2.28
C SER A 261 8.24 -22.11 2.09
N GLU A 262 7.14 -21.52 1.61
CA GLU A 262 6.95 -20.07 1.55
C GLU A 262 7.03 -19.46 2.96
N ARG A 263 7.62 -18.26 3.08
CA ARG A 263 7.73 -17.52 4.33
C ARG A 263 6.67 -16.43 4.40
N LEU A 264 5.99 -16.30 5.54
CA LEU A 264 5.10 -15.16 5.76
C LEU A 264 5.92 -13.87 5.96
N LEU A 265 5.70 -12.91 5.05
CA LEU A 265 6.34 -11.60 5.02
C LEU A 265 5.31 -10.48 5.18
N PRO A 266 5.69 -9.30 5.72
CA PRO A 266 4.77 -8.18 5.92
C PRO A 266 4.66 -7.26 4.69
N ASN A 267 5.58 -7.36 3.73
CA ASN A 267 5.60 -6.53 2.53
C ASN A 267 6.09 -7.32 1.30
N GLY A 268 5.80 -6.79 0.11
CA GLY A 268 6.16 -7.38 -1.18
C GLY A 268 5.92 -6.41 -2.33
N LEU A 269 6.61 -6.61 -3.45
CA LEU A 269 6.43 -5.82 -4.66
C LEU A 269 5.59 -6.60 -5.65
N LEU A 270 4.49 -6.00 -6.12
CA LEU A 270 3.51 -6.64 -7.00
C LEU A 270 3.41 -5.88 -8.32
N VAL A 271 3.38 -6.62 -9.41
CA VAL A 271 3.03 -6.10 -10.75
C VAL A 271 1.53 -6.33 -10.94
N LEU A 272 0.76 -5.25 -10.96
CA LEU A 272 -0.69 -5.30 -11.07
C LEU A 272 -1.14 -4.88 -12.48
N ALA A 273 -1.98 -5.70 -13.11
CA ALA A 273 -2.70 -5.34 -14.34
C ALA A 273 -4.16 -5.06 -13.98
N GLN A 274 -4.38 -4.06 -13.14
CA GLN A 274 -5.72 -3.66 -12.70
C GLN A 274 -5.90 -2.15 -12.83
N ILE A 275 -7.11 -1.75 -13.21
CA ILE A 275 -7.58 -0.38 -13.09
C ILE A 275 -7.58 -0.01 -11.60
N PRO A 276 -6.79 0.99 -11.16
CA PRO A 276 -6.81 1.43 -9.77
C PRO A 276 -8.17 2.04 -9.43
N VAL A 277 -8.81 1.56 -8.36
CA VAL A 277 -10.05 2.12 -7.84
C VAL A 277 -9.81 2.57 -6.41
N TYR A 278 -10.12 3.81 -6.10
CA TYR A 278 -9.95 4.41 -4.78
C TYR A 278 -11.32 4.75 -4.19
N LEU A 279 -11.61 4.34 -2.97
CA LEU A 279 -12.77 4.78 -2.21
C LEU A 279 -12.33 5.75 -1.12
N ASN A 280 -12.82 6.99 -1.21
CA ASN A 280 -12.41 8.11 -0.36
C ASN A 280 -10.88 8.30 -0.37
N GLY A 281 -10.15 7.82 -1.38
CA GLY A 281 -8.68 7.82 -1.46
C GLY A 281 -7.98 6.56 -0.93
N GLN A 282 -8.71 5.57 -0.38
CA GLN A 282 -8.13 4.26 -0.05
C GLN A 282 -8.22 3.34 -1.25
N ARG A 283 -7.11 2.69 -1.63
CA ARG A 283 -7.09 1.78 -2.78
C ARG A 283 -7.86 0.50 -2.48
N LEU A 284 -8.77 0.15 -3.39
CA LEU A 284 -9.47 -1.13 -3.37
C LEU A 284 -8.72 -2.13 -4.25
N LEU A 285 -8.27 -3.23 -3.65
CA LEU A 285 -7.67 -4.35 -4.36
C LEU A 285 -8.72 -5.44 -4.64
N PHE A 286 -8.72 -5.90 -5.89
CA PHE A 286 -9.62 -6.94 -6.35
C PHE A 286 -8.86 -8.23 -6.65
N ASP A 287 -9.49 -9.36 -6.35
CA ASP A 287 -9.02 -10.70 -6.71
C ASP A 287 -9.44 -11.12 -8.12
N VAL A 288 -10.40 -10.41 -8.70
CA VAL A 288 -10.68 -10.37 -10.14
C VAL A 288 -10.58 -8.92 -10.59
N PRO A 289 -9.67 -8.56 -11.52
CA PRO A 289 -9.48 -7.18 -11.95
C PRO A 289 -10.78 -6.53 -12.47
N PRO A 290 -11.00 -5.23 -12.23
CA PRO A 290 -11.99 -4.48 -12.98
C PRO A 290 -11.71 -4.54 -14.49
N VAL A 291 -12.76 -4.57 -15.31
CA VAL A 291 -12.65 -4.63 -16.77
C VAL A 291 -13.41 -3.48 -17.41
N ILE A 292 -12.92 -2.99 -18.55
CA ILE A 292 -13.65 -2.03 -19.39
C ILE A 292 -14.33 -2.82 -20.50
N GLU A 293 -15.64 -2.66 -20.64
CA GLU A 293 -16.44 -3.23 -21.71
C GLU A 293 -17.37 -2.15 -22.26
N ASN A 294 -17.35 -1.94 -23.59
CA ASN A 294 -18.14 -0.90 -24.26
C ASN A 294 -17.99 0.51 -23.62
N GLY A 295 -16.78 0.86 -23.17
CA GLY A 295 -16.53 2.14 -22.50
C GLY A 295 -17.10 2.27 -21.08
N ARG A 296 -17.45 1.15 -20.45
CA ARG A 296 -17.96 1.08 -19.07
C ARG A 296 -17.10 0.18 -18.21
N THR A 297 -16.79 0.64 -17.00
CA THR A 297 -16.03 -0.16 -16.03
C THR A 297 -16.96 -1.07 -15.26
N LEU A 298 -16.65 -2.35 -15.34
CA LEU A 298 -17.29 -3.40 -14.58
C LEU A 298 -16.34 -3.81 -13.44
N VAL A 299 -16.84 -3.80 -12.21
CA VAL A 299 -16.09 -4.08 -10.98
C VAL A 299 -16.72 -5.24 -10.21
N PRO A 300 -15.94 -6.08 -9.50
CA PRO A 300 -16.51 -7.08 -8.61
C PRO A 300 -17.41 -6.43 -7.55
N PHE A 301 -18.72 -6.71 -7.61
CA PHE A 301 -19.71 -5.93 -6.85
C PHE A 301 -19.45 -5.94 -5.34
N ARG A 302 -19.19 -7.14 -4.77
CA ARG A 302 -19.15 -7.34 -3.31
C ARG A 302 -18.13 -6.43 -2.62
N LYS A 303 -17.01 -6.14 -3.30
CA LYS A 303 -15.94 -5.28 -2.75
C LYS A 303 -16.38 -3.83 -2.63
N ILE A 304 -17.03 -3.28 -3.66
CA ILE A 304 -17.52 -1.89 -3.66
C ILE A 304 -18.66 -1.73 -2.65
N PHE A 305 -19.66 -2.61 -2.71
CA PHE A 305 -20.82 -2.53 -1.82
C PHE A 305 -20.43 -2.67 -0.34
N ALA A 306 -19.59 -3.65 0.02
CA ALA A 306 -19.12 -3.79 1.39
C ALA A 306 -18.31 -2.56 1.85
N ALA A 307 -17.48 -2.00 0.98
CA ALA A 307 -16.70 -0.79 1.29
C ALA A 307 -17.58 0.46 1.45
N LEU A 308 -18.75 0.49 0.81
CA LEU A 308 -19.79 1.52 0.97
C LEU A 308 -20.78 1.21 2.11
N GLY A 309 -20.54 0.15 2.89
CA GLY A 309 -21.39 -0.22 4.04
C GLY A 309 -22.70 -0.93 3.67
N ALA A 310 -22.82 -1.45 2.46
CA ALA A 310 -23.97 -2.21 2.00
C ALA A 310 -23.81 -3.72 2.26
N GLU A 311 -24.89 -4.35 2.71
CA GLU A 311 -25.05 -5.81 2.73
C GLU A 311 -25.36 -6.32 1.33
N VAL A 312 -24.86 -7.51 0.99
CA VAL A 312 -25.11 -8.08 -0.34
C VAL A 312 -25.38 -9.57 -0.32
N GLN A 313 -26.42 -9.94 -1.07
CA GLN A 313 -26.89 -11.30 -1.26
C GLN A 313 -26.82 -11.68 -2.74
N TRP A 314 -26.35 -12.90 -3.00
CA TRP A 314 -26.41 -13.53 -4.31
C TRP A 314 -27.54 -14.54 -4.32
N ARG A 315 -28.47 -14.42 -5.26
CA ARG A 315 -29.57 -15.37 -5.47
C ARG A 315 -29.22 -16.23 -6.68
N GLU A 316 -28.84 -17.48 -6.42
CA GLU A 316 -28.34 -18.39 -7.45
C GLU A 316 -29.42 -18.77 -8.47
N GLU A 317 -30.64 -19.04 -8.01
CA GLU A 317 -31.79 -19.46 -8.85
C GLU A 317 -32.14 -18.42 -9.92
N THR A 318 -32.05 -17.14 -9.58
CA THR A 318 -32.40 -16.02 -10.46
C THR A 318 -31.18 -15.32 -11.05
N GLN A 319 -29.97 -15.76 -10.69
CA GLN A 319 -28.71 -15.07 -11.01
C GLN A 319 -28.73 -13.57 -10.67
N GLN A 320 -29.33 -13.24 -9.52
CA GLN A 320 -29.51 -11.87 -9.07
C GLN A 320 -28.53 -11.49 -7.97
N VAL A 321 -28.01 -10.26 -8.05
CA VAL A 321 -27.38 -9.57 -6.95
C VAL A 321 -28.41 -8.66 -6.32
N LEU A 322 -28.69 -8.86 -5.03
CA LEU A 322 -29.46 -7.95 -4.19
C LEU A 322 -28.50 -7.25 -3.24
N ALA A 323 -28.41 -5.93 -3.30
CA ALA A 323 -27.63 -5.14 -2.36
C ALA A 323 -28.51 -4.17 -1.60
N THR A 324 -28.30 -4.09 -0.29
CA THR A 324 -29.04 -3.19 0.61
C THR A 324 -28.04 -2.41 1.44
N GLY A 325 -28.09 -1.08 1.38
CA GLY A 325 -27.10 -0.25 2.06
C GLY A 325 -27.62 1.09 2.56
N PRO A 326 -26.79 1.84 3.30
CA PRO A 326 -27.11 3.20 3.71
C PRO A 326 -27.20 4.07 2.45
N GLY A 327 -28.42 4.47 2.06
CA GLY A 327 -28.64 5.41 0.97
C GLY A 327 -28.41 6.86 1.41
N ILE A 328 -28.63 7.79 0.47
CA ILE A 328 -28.50 9.25 0.71
C ILE A 328 -29.53 9.76 1.75
N ALA A 329 -30.66 9.07 1.95
CA ALA A 329 -31.73 9.51 2.88
C ALA A 329 -32.52 8.36 3.56
N THR A 330 -32.81 7.28 2.83
CA THR A 330 -33.41 6.03 3.32
C THR A 330 -32.60 4.88 2.71
N GLY A 331 -32.56 3.71 3.33
CA GLY A 331 -31.77 2.58 2.82
C GLY A 331 -32.06 2.33 1.33
N VAL A 332 -31.02 2.06 0.54
CA VAL A 332 -31.16 1.78 -0.90
C VAL A 332 -31.12 0.28 -1.13
N THR A 333 -32.02 -0.20 -1.98
CA THR A 333 -32.03 -1.57 -2.50
C THR A 333 -31.70 -1.56 -4.00
N VAL A 334 -30.68 -2.30 -4.41
CA VAL A 334 -30.29 -2.48 -5.82
C VAL A 334 -30.41 -3.94 -6.19
N GLU A 335 -31.19 -4.24 -7.23
CA GLU A 335 -31.32 -5.57 -7.81
C GLU A 335 -30.77 -5.61 -9.24
N LEU A 336 -29.85 -6.52 -9.48
CA LEU A 336 -29.14 -6.69 -10.75
C LEU A 336 -29.23 -8.15 -11.19
N THR A 337 -29.69 -8.39 -12.41
CA THR A 337 -29.71 -9.73 -13.02
C THR A 337 -28.55 -9.86 -14.00
N VAL A 338 -27.79 -10.96 -13.91
CA VAL A 338 -26.70 -11.25 -14.85
C VAL A 338 -27.23 -11.32 -16.29
N GLY A 339 -26.53 -10.68 -17.22
CA GLY A 339 -26.87 -10.65 -18.64
C GLY A 339 -27.98 -9.69 -19.03
N GLN A 340 -28.59 -8.97 -18.08
CA GLN A 340 -29.65 -8.00 -18.37
C GLN A 340 -29.11 -6.56 -18.34
N ASN A 341 -29.52 -5.76 -19.32
CA ASN A 341 -29.24 -4.31 -19.39
C ASN A 341 -30.26 -3.49 -18.58
N THR A 342 -30.85 -4.08 -17.55
CA THR A 342 -31.83 -3.47 -16.67
C THR A 342 -31.52 -3.82 -15.23
N ALA A 343 -31.82 -2.90 -14.33
CA ALA A 343 -31.72 -3.09 -12.88
C ALA A 343 -32.93 -2.49 -12.20
N TYR A 344 -33.14 -2.83 -10.93
CA TYR A 344 -34.12 -2.16 -10.08
C TYR A 344 -33.41 -1.41 -8.96
N VAL A 345 -33.73 -0.13 -8.77
CA VAL A 345 -33.27 0.68 -7.63
C VAL A 345 -34.50 1.11 -6.85
N ASN A 346 -34.62 0.64 -5.60
CA ASN A 346 -35.81 0.81 -4.77
C ASN A 346 -37.11 0.38 -5.46
N GLY A 347 -37.04 -0.65 -6.30
CA GLY A 347 -38.17 -1.17 -7.09
C GLY A 347 -38.44 -0.42 -8.40
N GLU A 348 -37.76 0.69 -8.67
CA GLU A 348 -37.86 1.41 -9.95
C GLU A 348 -36.91 0.81 -10.99
N LEU A 349 -37.43 0.57 -12.20
CA LEU A 349 -36.73 -0.09 -13.29
C LEU A 349 -35.84 0.93 -14.03
N ILE A 350 -34.52 0.71 -14.02
CA ILE A 350 -33.52 1.54 -14.69
C ILE A 350 -32.80 0.78 -15.80
N SER A 351 -32.35 1.49 -16.83
CA SER A 351 -31.50 0.92 -17.88
C SER A 351 -30.02 0.96 -17.49
N LEU A 352 -29.29 -0.09 -17.87
CA LEU A 352 -27.85 -0.20 -17.68
C LEU A 352 -27.12 -0.07 -19.01
N GLU A 353 -26.07 0.73 -19.02
CA GLU A 353 -25.19 0.89 -20.17
C GLU A 353 -24.30 -0.34 -20.42
N ALA A 354 -24.16 -1.21 -19.42
CA ALA A 354 -23.53 -2.52 -19.54
C ALA A 354 -24.23 -3.54 -18.62
N ALA A 355 -24.44 -4.76 -19.10
CA ALA A 355 -25.05 -5.81 -18.29
C ALA A 355 -24.06 -6.33 -17.23
N PRO A 356 -24.55 -6.71 -16.02
CA PRO A 356 -23.77 -7.49 -15.08
C PRO A 356 -23.32 -8.81 -15.71
N LYS A 357 -22.10 -9.25 -15.41
CA LYS A 357 -21.55 -10.51 -15.95
C LYS A 357 -20.74 -11.27 -14.93
N ILE A 358 -20.51 -12.56 -15.17
CA ILE A 358 -19.65 -13.39 -14.32
C ILE A 358 -18.28 -13.54 -15.00
N THR A 359 -17.21 -13.23 -14.27
CA THR A 359 -15.82 -13.38 -14.71
C THR A 359 -14.97 -13.87 -13.55
N GLY A 360 -14.17 -14.92 -13.75
CA GLY A 360 -13.33 -15.49 -12.68
C GLY A 360 -14.10 -15.91 -11.43
N GLY A 361 -15.37 -16.35 -11.58
CA GLY A 361 -16.24 -16.71 -10.46
C GLY A 361 -16.76 -15.51 -9.65
N ARG A 362 -16.62 -14.28 -10.15
CA ARG A 362 -17.16 -13.06 -9.53
C ARG A 362 -18.16 -12.39 -10.46
N THR A 363 -19.25 -11.89 -9.90
CA THR A 363 -20.18 -11.03 -10.62
C THR A 363 -19.59 -9.62 -10.68
N LEU A 364 -19.42 -9.10 -11.89
CA LEU A 364 -18.97 -7.75 -12.15
C LEU A 364 -20.18 -6.91 -12.59
N VAL A 365 -20.24 -5.69 -12.10
CA VAL A 365 -21.38 -4.77 -12.27
C VAL A 365 -20.89 -3.39 -12.69
N PRO A 366 -21.70 -2.58 -13.39
CA PRO A 366 -21.34 -1.22 -13.78
C PRO A 366 -21.01 -0.36 -12.55
N LEU A 367 -19.76 0.10 -12.44
CA LEU A 367 -19.27 0.81 -11.27
C LEU A 367 -20.07 2.10 -11.00
N ARG A 368 -20.25 2.92 -12.03
CA ARG A 368 -20.91 4.23 -11.91
C ARG A 368 -22.31 4.10 -11.33
N MET A 369 -23.14 3.23 -11.91
CA MET A 369 -24.51 3.00 -11.46
C MET A 369 -24.57 2.55 -10.00
N VAL A 370 -23.72 1.59 -9.61
CA VAL A 370 -23.68 1.07 -8.24
C VAL A 370 -23.27 2.15 -7.23
N SER A 371 -22.22 2.91 -7.55
CA SER A 371 -21.73 3.97 -6.66
C SER A 371 -22.76 5.08 -6.52
N GLU A 372 -23.36 5.55 -7.62
CA GLU A 372 -24.34 6.62 -7.62
C GLU A 372 -25.64 6.21 -6.90
N ALA A 373 -26.10 4.96 -7.07
CA ALA A 373 -27.26 4.42 -6.34
C ALA A 373 -27.05 4.46 -4.81
N LEU A 374 -25.80 4.28 -4.34
CA LEU A 374 -25.42 4.35 -2.93
C LEU A 374 -25.00 5.76 -2.48
N GLY A 375 -25.16 6.78 -3.32
CA GLY A 375 -24.82 8.16 -2.97
C GLY A 375 -23.35 8.52 -3.01
N ALA A 376 -22.55 7.76 -3.75
CA ALA A 376 -21.16 8.05 -3.99
C ALA A 376 -20.94 8.63 -5.40
N ALA A 377 -20.10 9.67 -5.49
CA ALA A 377 -19.66 10.22 -6.77
C ALA A 377 -18.53 9.37 -7.37
N VAL A 378 -18.51 9.25 -8.70
CA VAL A 378 -17.47 8.53 -9.45
C VAL A 378 -16.76 9.45 -10.44
N GLU A 379 -15.47 9.63 -10.23
CA GLU A 379 -14.57 10.46 -11.01
C GLU A 379 -13.49 9.60 -11.65
N TRP A 380 -13.11 9.94 -12.88
CA TRP A 380 -11.99 9.31 -13.58
C TRP A 380 -10.79 10.24 -13.52
N ASP A 381 -9.60 9.67 -13.35
CA ASP A 381 -8.36 10.41 -13.44
C ASP A 381 -8.17 10.89 -14.89
N PRO A 382 -8.08 12.21 -15.15
CA PRO A 382 -7.83 12.72 -16.50
C PRO A 382 -6.42 12.38 -17.01
N GLN A 383 -5.48 12.03 -16.13
CA GLN A 383 -4.09 11.76 -16.46
C GLN A 383 -3.73 10.27 -16.42
N GLY A 384 -4.67 9.39 -16.05
CA GLY A 384 -4.36 7.99 -15.78
C GLY A 384 -5.58 7.07 -15.79
N PRO A 385 -5.38 5.76 -15.60
CA PRO A 385 -6.47 4.80 -15.59
C PRO A 385 -7.22 4.75 -14.25
N ALA A 386 -6.89 5.60 -13.28
CA ALA A 386 -7.45 5.52 -11.94
C ALA A 386 -8.91 6.01 -11.89
N ILE A 387 -9.68 5.42 -10.98
CA ILE A 387 -11.06 5.79 -10.68
C ILE A 387 -11.17 6.16 -9.20
N TYR A 388 -11.81 7.28 -8.91
CA TYR A 388 -12.05 7.79 -7.57
C TYR A 388 -13.56 7.71 -7.26
N ILE A 389 -13.88 7.10 -6.13
CA ILE A 389 -15.22 7.02 -5.56
C ILE A 389 -15.22 7.89 -4.30
N ARG A 390 -16.11 8.88 -4.21
CA ARG A 390 -16.21 9.79 -3.07
C ARG A 390 -17.58 9.69 -2.41
N THR A 391 -17.59 9.53 -1.09
CA THR A 391 -18.81 9.56 -0.27
C THR A 391 -18.88 10.86 0.52
N ALA A 392 -20.08 11.34 0.86
CA ALA A 392 -20.27 12.59 1.61
C ALA A 392 -19.58 12.62 3.00
N ARG A 393 -19.29 11.46 3.62
CA ARG A 393 -18.55 11.37 4.89
C ARG A 393 -17.03 11.27 4.73
N GLY A 394 -16.53 11.17 3.50
CA GLY A 394 -15.12 10.87 3.22
C GLY A 394 -14.19 12.10 3.27
N ASP A 395 -14.75 13.31 3.20
CA ASP A 395 -13.99 14.56 3.12
C ASP A 395 -13.38 15.03 4.47
N GLU A 396 -13.71 14.36 5.58
CA GLU A 396 -13.32 14.79 6.94
C GLU A 396 -12.11 14.06 7.53
N THR A 397 -11.47 13.13 6.80
CA THR A 397 -10.29 12.41 7.33
C THR A 397 -8.97 13.08 6.90
N PRO A 398 -8.18 13.66 7.83
CA PRO A 398 -6.80 14.03 7.53
C PRO A 398 -6.03 12.75 7.24
N ARG A 399 -5.68 12.58 5.98
CA ARG A 399 -4.75 11.53 5.54
C ARG A 399 -3.35 12.11 5.50
N PRO A 400 -2.29 11.28 5.61
CA PRO A 400 -0.96 11.67 5.15
C PRO A 400 -1.07 12.20 3.73
N SER A 401 -1.21 13.51 3.61
CA SER A 401 -1.29 14.17 2.32
C SER A 401 0.06 14.80 2.12
N ARG A 402 0.60 14.60 0.93
CA ARG A 402 1.84 15.23 0.57
C ARG A 402 1.56 16.73 0.45
N ALA A 403 2.36 17.55 1.12
CA ALA A 403 2.28 19.00 0.96
C ALA A 403 2.40 19.32 -0.54
N GLY A 404 1.42 20.06 -1.07
CA GLY A 404 1.37 20.44 -2.49
C GLY A 404 2.70 21.07 -2.88
N GLY A 405 3.28 20.62 -3.99
CA GLY A 405 4.43 21.31 -4.57
C GLY A 405 3.92 22.65 -5.08
N ASP A 406 4.29 23.74 -4.40
CA ASP A 406 4.16 25.07 -4.97
C ASP A 406 4.89 25.06 -6.31
N SER A 407 4.11 25.13 -7.39
CA SER A 407 4.60 25.58 -8.67
C SER A 407 5.10 27.01 -8.45
N LEU A 408 6.41 27.16 -8.24
CA LEU A 408 7.06 28.45 -8.38
C LEU A 408 6.98 28.82 -9.86
N GLY A 409 5.85 29.44 -10.23
CA GLY A 409 5.74 30.21 -11.43
C GLY A 409 6.54 31.50 -11.26
N GLN A 410 7.65 31.60 -11.97
CA GLN A 410 7.99 32.73 -12.84
C GLN A 410 9.14 32.35 -13.77
#